data_AF-V2YUE4-F1
#
_entry.id   AF-V2YUE4-F1
#
_cell.length_a   1.000
_cell.length_b   1.000
_cell.length_c   1.000
_cell.angle_alpha   90.00
_cell.angle_beta   90.00
_cell.angle_gamma   90.00
#
_symmetry.space_group_name_H-M   'P 1'
#
loop_
_entity.id
_entity.type
_entity.pdbx_description
1 polymer ?
#
loop_
_entity_poly.entity_id
_entity_poly.type
_entity_poly.pdbx_seq_one_letter_code
_entity_poly.pdbx_strand_id
1 'polypeptide(L)'
;MHYPVYTAVPAVHGTALYGFLHLDTVPYKVLKIIANGTVPVTVKPLPYHPSVRRRFTALPVGLDEKSSGIEFFPEIASEAAPEVAKGLIHVFTKHLGGSEFSPFGPSGTLSTDDQTLARAVGTELRELGVSQIKVDTKPLVAFAQRHFEDTFQDLKKRWGATGQVAQLMFTPESIGFQNFRSWDLQTREPEADEFDESVQLLTDYMRALYNACPALAIKDLKFDPNQEAMRLRRLFGSKHTSVVEEEADAGIAGSQLDFALGLQVGIDCEPDRQDAREYFVKAAMNESATGVTRSIAHALLMNWYMKSPDLRTRNIFFTAHHANQSLIYSDGHVSPSLLHFAEAELQKRVQMGELPVLSHMYELVWKARKKRQEELEVERAMAQKKRLVAPNRYRCAAVGCDVEANRGKVLSQCAGQCDKDKKPSYCSKECQRGDWKNHKPFCKPGMPCSVVDEGAASAGLGQGTKQGILGVPIPNANGNTNFLSTSTLGPEELREMRDLIRGMAPEGISRNFQMDRWELDY
;
A
#
# COMPACT_ATOMS: atom_id res chain seq x y z
N MET A 1 -13.47 53.71 -7.73
CA MET A 1 -14.87 53.55 -8.21
C MET A 1 -15.72 53.12 -7.04
N HIS A 2 -16.86 53.81 -6.88
CA HIS A 2 -17.79 53.74 -5.74
C HIS A 2 -18.58 52.42 -5.66
N TYR A 3 -19.07 52.13 -4.44
CA TYR A 3 -19.89 51.02 -3.92
C TYR A 3 -21.19 50.71 -4.72
N PRO A 4 -21.94 49.62 -4.39
CA PRO A 4 -22.95 49.74 -3.33
C PRO A 4 -22.97 48.64 -2.26
N VAL A 5 -23.39 49.08 -1.09
CA VAL A 5 -23.91 48.36 0.10
C VAL A 5 -25.29 47.78 -0.22
N TYR A 6 -25.62 46.60 0.31
CA TYR A 6 -27.00 46.22 0.65
C TYR A 6 -27.08 45.48 1.98
N THR A 7 -28.16 45.78 2.70
CA THR A 7 -28.53 45.42 4.08
C THR A 7 -29.47 44.20 4.16
N ALA A 8 -29.31 43.46 5.27
CA ALA A 8 -30.27 42.69 6.08
C ALA A 8 -31.21 41.57 5.51
N VAL A 9 -30.88 40.32 5.89
CA VAL A 9 -31.64 39.19 6.52
C VAL A 9 -33.13 38.92 6.12
N PRO A 10 -33.51 37.63 6.01
CA PRO A 10 -34.36 37.09 7.08
C PRO A 10 -33.80 35.81 7.71
N ALA A 11 -34.06 35.68 9.01
CA ALA A 11 -33.68 34.55 9.83
C ALA A 11 -34.41 33.30 9.34
N VAL A 12 -33.66 32.23 9.11
CA VAL A 12 -34.21 30.88 8.99
C VAL A 12 -33.59 30.06 10.13
N HIS A 13 -34.43 29.74 11.11
CA HIS A 13 -34.09 28.90 12.24
C HIS A 13 -33.89 27.44 11.79
N GLY A 14 -32.86 26.80 12.34
CA GLY A 14 -32.55 25.39 12.16
C GLY A 14 -31.05 25.16 12.11
N THR A 15 -30.36 25.27 13.25
CA THR A 15 -28.90 25.11 13.32
C THR A 15 -28.55 23.74 13.90
N ALA A 16 -28.01 22.85 13.07
CA ALA A 16 -27.16 21.75 13.52
C ALA A 16 -25.70 22.25 13.48
N LEU A 17 -24.93 22.05 14.55
CA LEU A 17 -23.61 22.67 14.73
C LEU A 17 -22.54 21.64 15.08
N TYR A 18 -21.48 21.62 14.26
CA TYR A 18 -20.22 20.90 14.47
C TYR A 18 -19.06 21.88 14.30
N GLY A 19 -17.96 21.69 15.04
CA GLY A 19 -16.80 22.58 15.04
C GLY A 19 -16.03 22.57 13.72
N PHE A 20 -15.56 23.75 13.29
CA PHE A 20 -14.88 23.96 12.00
C PHE A 20 -13.37 24.19 12.18
N LEU A 21 -12.57 23.53 11.35
CA LEU A 21 -11.19 23.89 11.01
C LEU A 21 -11.19 24.56 9.63
N HIS A 22 -10.54 25.70 9.52
CA HIS A 22 -10.10 26.28 8.24
C HIS A 22 -8.74 25.64 7.96
N LEU A 23 -8.54 24.94 6.83
CA LEU A 23 -7.24 24.82 6.13
C LEU A 23 -7.24 23.93 4.88
N ASP A 24 -6.31 24.29 4.00
CA ASP A 24 -5.95 23.63 2.75
C ASP A 24 -5.30 22.27 3.04
N THR A 25 -5.74 21.24 2.30
CA THR A 25 -5.16 19.88 2.20
C THR A 25 -5.64 18.80 3.21
N VAL A 26 -6.69 18.10 2.75
CA VAL A 26 -7.02 16.67 2.95
C VAL A 26 -7.76 16.24 4.25
N PRO A 27 -8.94 15.60 4.15
CA PRO A 27 -9.79 15.25 5.29
C PRO A 27 -9.49 13.86 5.89
N TYR A 28 -9.75 13.70 7.18
CA TYR A 28 -10.72 12.75 7.78
C TYR A 28 -10.37 12.48 9.25
N LYS A 29 -10.80 13.39 10.13
CA LYS A 29 -11.28 13.02 11.46
C LYS A 29 -12.66 13.63 11.61
N VAL A 30 -13.70 12.87 11.24
CA VAL A 30 -15.03 13.14 11.76
C VAL A 30 -15.43 11.95 12.59
N LEU A 31 -15.45 12.19 13.89
CA LEU A 31 -15.88 11.21 14.86
C LEU A 31 -17.36 11.44 15.10
N LYS A 32 -18.19 10.54 14.56
CA LYS A 32 -19.64 10.66 14.49
C LYS A 32 -20.29 10.31 15.83
N ILE A 33 -20.85 11.31 16.51
CA ILE A 33 -21.58 11.10 17.77
C ILE A 33 -22.80 12.03 17.84
N ILE A 34 -24.00 11.44 17.96
CA ILE A 34 -25.29 12.15 17.87
C ILE A 34 -26.22 11.72 19.03
N ALA A 35 -26.98 12.65 19.62
CA ALA A 35 -27.85 12.42 20.78
C ALA A 35 -29.23 13.08 20.67
N ASN A 36 -30.29 12.53 21.31
CA ASN A 36 -31.66 13.11 21.39
C ASN A 36 -32.59 12.44 22.45
N GLY A 37 -33.59 13.17 22.98
CA GLY A 37 -34.76 12.67 23.75
C GLY A 37 -35.16 13.46 25.02
N THR A 38 -36.48 13.67 25.27
CA THR A 38 -37.11 14.53 26.31
C THR A 38 -37.53 13.84 27.61
N VAL A 39 -36.86 14.08 28.76
CA VAL A 39 -37.32 13.92 30.18
C VAL A 39 -36.35 14.73 31.10
N PRO A 40 -36.79 15.38 32.21
CA PRO A 40 -35.89 16.14 33.08
C PRO A 40 -34.96 15.26 33.95
N VAL A 41 -33.68 15.62 34.05
CA VAL A 41 -32.69 15.00 34.96
C VAL A 41 -32.08 16.06 35.88
N THR A 42 -32.05 15.77 37.18
CA THR A 42 -31.43 16.62 38.20
C THR A 42 -29.96 16.21 38.36
N VAL A 43 -29.03 17.09 37.99
CA VAL A 43 -27.59 16.87 38.20
C VAL A 43 -27.19 17.41 39.56
N LYS A 44 -26.62 16.57 40.43
CA LYS A 44 -25.97 17.04 41.67
C LYS A 44 -24.58 17.59 41.33
N PRO A 45 -24.20 18.77 41.84
CA PRO A 45 -22.86 19.31 41.63
C PRO A 45 -21.83 18.41 42.32
N LEU A 46 -20.82 17.98 41.55
CA LEU A 46 -19.65 17.28 42.08
C LEU A 46 -18.66 18.27 42.71
N PRO A 47 -17.88 17.84 43.71
CA PRO A 47 -16.88 18.69 44.36
C PRO A 47 -15.77 19.10 43.37
N TYR A 48 -15.41 20.38 43.45
CA TYR A 48 -14.42 21.05 42.62
C TYR A 48 -13.00 20.50 42.89
N HIS A 49 -12.38 19.83 41.91
CA HIS A 49 -10.99 19.40 42.00
C HIS A 49 -10.07 20.24 41.09
N PRO A 50 -9.11 21.04 41.62
CA PRO A 50 -8.29 21.97 40.84
C PRO A 50 -7.35 21.32 39.81
N SER A 51 -7.11 20.01 39.88
CA SER A 51 -6.22 19.28 38.96
C SER A 51 -6.82 19.01 37.58
N VAL A 52 -8.13 19.16 37.40
CA VAL A 52 -8.84 18.85 36.13
C VAL A 52 -8.78 20.02 35.14
N ARG A 53 -8.50 21.25 35.59
CA ARG A 53 -8.65 22.46 34.79
C ARG A 53 -7.51 22.77 33.82
N ARG A 54 -6.40 22.01 33.84
CA ARG A 54 -5.20 22.30 33.01
C ARG A 54 -5.05 21.44 31.74
N ARG A 55 -5.97 20.53 31.39
CA ARG A 55 -5.74 19.53 30.32
C ARG A 55 -6.69 19.55 29.10
N PHE A 56 -7.54 20.56 28.93
CA PHE A 56 -8.53 20.55 27.84
C PHE A 56 -8.49 21.83 27.01
N THR A 57 -7.38 22.03 26.30
CA THR A 57 -7.34 22.86 25.08
C THR A 57 -8.04 22.12 23.93
N ALA A 58 -8.30 22.81 22.81
CA ALA A 58 -9.15 22.30 21.72
C ALA A 58 -8.53 21.16 20.91
N LEU A 59 -9.30 20.13 20.56
CA LEU A 59 -8.80 19.02 19.76
C LEU A 59 -8.85 19.31 18.26
N PRO A 60 -7.81 18.91 17.51
CA PRO A 60 -6.58 18.29 18.02
C PRO A 60 -5.68 19.34 18.69
N VAL A 61 -5.31 19.09 19.95
CA VAL A 61 -4.56 20.04 20.78
C VAL A 61 -3.12 20.11 20.28
N GLY A 62 -2.69 21.30 19.86
CA GLY A 62 -1.28 21.56 19.55
C GLY A 62 -0.81 21.11 18.17
N LEU A 63 -1.72 20.65 17.30
CA LEU A 63 -1.38 20.39 15.91
C LEU A 63 -1.31 21.70 15.14
N ASP A 64 -0.27 21.83 14.30
CA ASP A 64 -0.20 22.94 13.34
C ASP A 64 -1.45 22.92 12.49
N GLU A 65 -1.97 24.11 12.24
CA GLU A 65 -3.12 24.38 11.43
C GLU A 65 -2.95 23.67 10.05
N LYS A 66 -1.73 23.62 9.51
CA LYS A 66 -1.40 22.98 8.23
C LYS A 66 -1.11 21.48 8.32
N SER A 67 -1.09 20.91 9.53
CA SER A 67 -0.85 19.47 9.69
C SER A 67 -2.11 18.69 9.34
N SER A 68 -1.95 17.55 8.67
CA SER A 68 -3.10 16.77 8.19
C SER A 68 -4.02 16.23 9.30
N GLY A 69 -3.64 16.32 10.59
CA GLY A 69 -4.39 15.76 11.72
C GLY A 69 -4.47 14.23 11.75
N ILE A 70 -4.07 13.57 10.67
CA ILE A 70 -4.06 12.12 10.45
C ILE A 70 -2.73 11.54 10.93
N GLU A 71 -2.46 11.63 12.23
CA GLU A 71 -1.32 10.95 12.87
C GLU A 71 -1.75 9.69 13.62
N PHE A 72 -3.07 9.49 13.76
CA PHE A 72 -3.65 8.47 14.61
C PHE A 72 -4.60 7.57 13.83
N PHE A 73 -4.26 6.29 13.75
CA PHE A 73 -4.86 5.29 12.87
C PHE A 73 -5.34 4.06 13.63
N PRO A 74 -6.35 4.17 14.51
CA PRO A 74 -6.70 3.09 15.42
C PRO A 74 -7.07 1.81 14.66
N GLU A 75 -6.51 0.68 15.07
CA GLU A 75 -6.83 -0.63 14.49
C GLU A 75 -8.04 -1.26 15.20
N ILE A 76 -8.09 -1.08 16.52
CA ILE A 76 -9.13 -1.58 17.41
C ILE A 76 -9.86 -0.46 18.15
N ALA A 77 -11.05 -0.78 18.64
CA ALA A 77 -11.91 0.15 19.35
C ALA A 77 -11.26 0.78 20.60
N SER A 78 -10.45 0.01 21.34
CA SER A 78 -9.74 0.49 22.54
C SER A 78 -8.69 1.54 22.19
N GLU A 79 -7.94 1.38 21.10
CA GLU A 79 -7.02 2.41 20.62
C GLU A 79 -7.78 3.69 20.28
N ALA A 80 -8.92 3.57 19.58
CA ALA A 80 -9.71 4.73 19.18
C ALA A 80 -10.32 5.49 20.37
N ALA A 81 -10.64 4.77 21.44
CA ALA A 81 -11.49 5.27 22.51
C ALA A 81 -10.97 6.52 23.24
N PRO A 82 -9.68 6.63 23.60
CA PRO A 82 -9.14 7.86 24.19
C PRO A 82 -9.38 9.09 23.33
N GLU A 83 -9.09 9.02 22.02
CA GLU A 83 -9.26 10.14 21.10
C GLU A 83 -10.73 10.49 20.90
N VAL A 84 -11.59 9.48 20.83
CA VAL A 84 -13.05 9.66 20.80
C VAL A 84 -13.56 10.36 22.06
N ALA A 85 -13.15 9.88 23.24
CA ALA A 85 -13.57 10.41 24.53
C ALA A 85 -13.10 11.86 24.72
N LYS A 86 -11.86 12.16 24.34
CA LYS A 86 -11.34 13.53 24.31
C LYS A 86 -12.20 14.40 23.38
N GLY A 87 -12.51 13.93 22.17
CA GLY A 87 -13.38 14.60 21.20
C GLY A 87 -14.75 14.95 21.78
N LEU A 88 -15.35 13.98 22.46
CA LEU A 88 -16.64 14.16 23.14
C LEU A 88 -16.62 15.18 24.25
N ILE A 89 -15.64 15.08 25.15
CA ILE A 89 -15.48 16.03 26.25
C ILE A 89 -15.26 17.43 25.71
N HIS A 90 -14.48 17.55 24.63
CA HIS A 90 -14.25 18.82 23.97
C HIS A 90 -15.56 19.43 23.44
N VAL A 91 -16.33 18.65 22.68
CA VAL A 91 -17.61 19.13 22.14
C VAL A 91 -18.59 19.48 23.27
N PHE A 92 -18.64 18.66 24.30
CA PHE A 92 -19.48 18.90 25.48
C PHE A 92 -19.10 20.21 26.18
N THR A 93 -17.82 20.40 26.50
CA THR A 93 -17.34 21.58 27.26
C THR A 93 -17.40 22.88 26.47
N LYS A 94 -17.21 22.85 25.15
CA LYS A 94 -17.21 24.07 24.31
C LYS A 94 -18.58 24.49 23.82
N HIS A 95 -19.48 23.53 23.57
CA HIS A 95 -20.72 23.83 22.85
C HIS A 95 -22.00 23.68 23.69
N LEU A 96 -21.94 23.04 24.86
CA LEU A 96 -23.11 22.88 25.74
C LEU A 96 -23.24 23.96 26.82
N GLY A 97 -22.25 24.85 26.95
CA GLY A 97 -22.21 25.85 28.02
C GLY A 97 -23.11 27.07 27.82
N GLY A 98 -23.83 27.24 26.70
CA GLY A 98 -24.53 28.51 26.44
C GLY A 98 -25.63 28.57 25.37
N SER A 99 -26.08 27.45 24.80
CA SER A 99 -27.18 27.45 23.81
C SER A 99 -28.38 26.69 24.35
N GLU A 100 -29.56 27.32 24.39
CA GLU A 100 -30.85 26.65 24.68
C GLU A 100 -31.14 25.51 23.70
N PHE A 101 -30.49 25.51 22.53
CA PHE A 101 -30.43 24.40 21.60
C PHE A 101 -29.12 23.64 21.81
N SER A 102 -29.11 22.75 22.81
CA SER A 102 -28.11 21.69 22.90
C SER A 102 -28.38 20.69 21.77
N PRO A 103 -27.44 20.48 20.83
CA PRO A 103 -27.59 19.44 19.80
C PRO A 103 -27.58 18.01 20.38
N PHE A 104 -27.41 17.87 21.70
CA PHE A 104 -27.31 16.58 22.37
C PHE A 104 -28.63 16.08 22.98
N GLY A 105 -29.71 16.86 22.86
CA GLY A 105 -30.91 16.64 23.66
C GLY A 105 -30.61 16.64 25.18
N PRO A 106 -31.64 16.52 26.03
CA PRO A 106 -31.44 16.44 27.48
C PRO A 106 -30.84 15.11 27.95
N SER A 107 -30.77 14.08 27.11
CA SER A 107 -30.36 12.73 27.51
C SER A 107 -28.86 12.44 27.43
N GLY A 108 -28.06 13.28 26.75
CA GLY A 108 -26.60 13.07 26.61
C GLY A 108 -26.22 11.70 26.03
N THR A 109 -27.12 11.05 25.30
CA THR A 109 -26.94 9.66 24.84
C THR A 109 -26.06 9.63 23.60
N LEU A 110 -24.86 9.08 23.73
CA LEU A 110 -23.94 8.88 22.61
C LEU A 110 -24.46 7.71 21.76
N SER A 111 -24.39 7.83 20.43
CA SER A 111 -24.79 6.74 19.53
C SER A 111 -23.64 6.37 18.59
N THR A 112 -23.47 5.07 18.40
CA THR A 112 -22.60 4.48 17.38
C THR A 112 -23.22 3.14 16.97
N ASP A 113 -23.10 2.79 15.71
CA ASP A 113 -23.39 1.43 15.22
C ASP A 113 -22.37 0.41 15.72
N ASP A 114 -21.22 0.85 16.24
CA ASP A 114 -20.14 0.00 16.70
C ASP A 114 -20.22 -0.31 18.21
N GLN A 115 -20.62 -1.55 18.55
CA GLN A 115 -20.71 -1.99 19.95
C GLN A 115 -19.36 -2.08 20.66
N THR A 116 -18.28 -2.37 19.94
CA THR A 116 -16.94 -2.48 20.52
C THR A 116 -16.39 -1.10 20.87
N LEU A 117 -16.57 -0.13 19.97
CA LEU A 117 -16.23 1.28 20.18
C LEU A 117 -17.06 1.89 21.29
N ALA A 118 -18.38 1.67 21.28
CA ALA A 118 -19.30 2.08 22.33
C ALA A 118 -18.79 1.70 23.73
N ARG A 119 -18.39 0.43 23.87
CA ARG A 119 -17.90 -0.13 25.13
C ARG A 119 -16.54 0.45 25.52
N ALA A 120 -15.63 0.56 24.56
CA ALA A 120 -14.28 1.10 24.80
C ALA A 120 -14.36 2.58 25.24
N VAL A 121 -15.08 3.41 24.50
CA VAL A 121 -15.33 4.82 24.84
C VAL A 121 -16.04 4.96 26.17
N GLY A 122 -17.02 4.11 26.45
CA GLY A 122 -17.70 4.08 27.74
C GLY A 122 -16.78 3.70 28.91
N THR A 123 -15.69 2.99 28.66
CA THR A 123 -14.68 2.67 29.68
C THR A 123 -13.78 3.87 29.93
N GLU A 124 -13.23 4.47 28.87
CA GLU A 124 -12.44 5.71 28.94
C GLU A 124 -13.17 6.84 29.68
N LEU A 125 -14.42 7.10 29.32
CA LEU A 125 -15.20 8.15 29.97
C LEU A 125 -15.51 7.81 31.45
N ARG A 126 -15.69 6.53 31.80
CA ARG A 126 -15.87 6.11 33.21
C ARG A 126 -14.59 6.34 34.03
N GLU A 127 -13.42 6.07 33.46
CA GLU A 127 -12.13 6.37 34.08
C GLU A 127 -11.95 7.88 34.30
N LEU A 128 -12.54 8.70 33.44
CA LEU A 128 -12.61 10.16 33.59
C LEU A 128 -13.73 10.64 34.53
N GLY A 129 -14.48 9.73 35.17
CA GLY A 129 -15.50 10.02 36.17
C GLY A 129 -16.93 10.18 35.65
N VAL A 130 -17.21 9.84 34.39
CA VAL A 130 -18.56 9.88 33.82
C VAL A 130 -19.34 8.63 34.24
N SER A 131 -20.28 8.79 35.18
CA SER A 131 -20.96 7.66 35.84
C SER A 131 -22.16 7.06 35.10
N GLN A 132 -22.66 7.71 34.04
CA GLN A 132 -23.86 7.26 33.30
C GLN A 132 -23.64 7.41 31.80
N ILE A 133 -23.21 6.34 31.13
CA ILE A 133 -23.03 6.32 29.68
C ILE A 133 -23.95 5.25 29.12
N LYS A 134 -24.94 5.69 28.35
CA LYS A 134 -25.79 4.82 27.56
C LYS A 134 -25.40 4.98 26.10
N VAL A 135 -25.06 3.86 25.45
CA VAL A 135 -24.82 3.84 24.01
C VAL A 135 -25.93 3.06 23.33
N ASP A 136 -26.73 3.75 22.50
CA ASP A 136 -27.80 3.14 21.71
C ASP A 136 -27.28 2.80 20.30
N THR A 137 -27.76 1.70 19.73
CA THR A 137 -27.11 1.05 18.57
C THR A 137 -27.97 0.95 17.31
N LYS A 138 -29.31 1.10 17.32
CA LYS A 138 -30.10 0.62 16.14
C LYS A 138 -31.21 1.49 15.52
N PRO A 139 -31.84 2.48 16.16
CA PRO A 139 -32.72 3.42 15.43
C PRO A 139 -32.02 4.73 15.02
N LEU A 140 -31.03 5.17 15.80
CA LEU A 140 -30.49 6.53 15.70
C LEU A 140 -29.38 6.69 14.66
N VAL A 141 -28.68 5.62 14.28
CA VAL A 141 -27.49 5.72 13.41
C VAL A 141 -27.84 6.17 11.99
N ALA A 142 -28.95 5.69 11.43
CA ALA A 142 -29.40 6.08 10.10
C ALA A 142 -29.83 7.55 10.07
N PHE A 143 -30.54 7.99 11.12
CA PHE A 143 -30.92 9.39 11.31
C PHE A 143 -29.68 10.28 11.45
N ALA A 144 -28.73 9.86 12.29
CA ALA A 144 -27.44 10.49 12.49
C ALA A 144 -26.64 10.63 11.18
N GLN A 145 -26.61 9.58 10.36
CA GLN A 145 -25.93 9.61 9.05
C GLN A 145 -26.59 10.63 8.12
N ARG A 146 -27.91 10.70 8.07
CA ARG A 146 -28.64 11.63 7.20
C ARG A 146 -28.33 13.09 7.57
N HIS A 147 -28.28 13.43 8.85
CA HIS A 147 -27.89 14.78 9.29
C HIS A 147 -26.41 15.09 9.03
N PHE A 148 -25.56 14.07 9.16
CA PHE A 148 -24.14 14.23 8.85
C PHE A 148 -23.92 14.45 7.36
N GLU A 149 -24.69 13.79 6.48
CA GLU A 149 -24.69 14.04 5.04
C GLU A 149 -24.93 15.52 4.73
N ASP A 150 -26.00 16.12 5.25
CA ASP A 150 -26.31 17.54 5.03
C ASP A 150 -25.16 18.45 5.50
N THR A 151 -24.61 18.15 6.68
CA THR A 151 -23.47 18.87 7.26
C THR A 151 -22.23 18.74 6.38
N PHE A 152 -21.96 17.54 5.87
CA PHE A 152 -20.80 17.26 5.04
C PHE A 152 -20.94 17.91 3.65
N GLN A 153 -22.15 17.98 3.10
CA GLN A 153 -22.43 18.73 1.87
C GLN A 153 -22.15 20.22 2.04
N ASP A 154 -22.55 20.80 3.17
CA ASP A 154 -22.25 22.20 3.47
C ASP A 154 -20.75 22.42 3.73
N LEU A 155 -20.07 21.45 4.34
CA LEU A 155 -18.61 21.47 4.49
C LEU A 155 -17.92 21.48 3.13
N LYS A 156 -18.34 20.62 2.19
CA LYS A 156 -17.83 20.61 0.82
C LYS A 156 -17.98 21.98 0.14
N LYS A 157 -19.15 22.61 0.27
CA LYS A 157 -19.39 23.97 -0.27
C LYS A 157 -18.46 25.00 0.35
N ARG A 158 -18.30 24.99 1.68
CA ARG A 158 -17.43 25.95 2.40
C ARG A 158 -15.96 25.77 2.03
N TRP A 159 -15.53 24.54 1.75
CA TRP A 159 -14.19 24.23 1.26
C TRP A 159 -13.99 24.57 -0.22
N GLY A 160 -15.01 25.10 -0.91
CA GLY A 160 -14.92 25.35 -2.34
C GLY A 160 -14.82 24.07 -3.18
N ALA A 161 -15.06 22.90 -2.59
CA ALA A 161 -15.23 21.68 -3.35
C ALA A 161 -16.51 21.85 -4.19
N THR A 162 -16.33 22.02 -5.49
CA THR A 162 -17.40 22.24 -6.46
C THR A 162 -17.22 21.30 -7.66
N GLY A 163 -18.26 21.18 -8.49
CA GLY A 163 -18.21 20.36 -9.70
C GLY A 163 -17.90 18.89 -9.42
N GLN A 164 -17.01 18.32 -10.24
CA GLN A 164 -16.67 16.90 -10.17
C GLN A 164 -16.03 16.52 -8.83
N VAL A 165 -15.14 17.36 -8.27
CA VAL A 165 -14.44 17.04 -7.01
C VAL A 165 -15.42 16.83 -5.86
N ALA A 166 -16.43 17.69 -5.72
CA ALA A 166 -17.47 17.53 -4.70
C ALA A 166 -18.36 16.29 -4.89
N GLN A 167 -18.53 15.84 -6.14
CA GLN A 167 -19.26 14.60 -6.47
C GLN A 167 -18.43 13.36 -6.13
N LEU A 168 -17.10 13.44 -6.23
CA LEU A 168 -16.20 12.34 -5.85
C LEU A 168 -16.06 12.18 -4.33
N MET A 169 -16.33 13.24 -3.56
CA MET A 169 -16.29 13.23 -2.10
C MET A 169 -17.62 12.71 -1.52
N PHE A 170 -17.63 11.42 -1.19
CA PHE A 170 -18.74 10.80 -0.46
C PHE A 170 -18.68 11.19 1.02
N THR A 171 -19.86 11.28 1.65
CA THR A 171 -19.97 11.46 3.09
C THR A 171 -19.43 10.21 3.79
N PRO A 172 -18.50 10.37 4.75
CA PRO A 172 -17.99 9.24 5.51
C PRO A 172 -19.10 8.48 6.23
N GLU A 173 -18.99 7.16 6.20
CA GLU A 173 -19.77 6.28 7.06
C GLU A 173 -19.14 6.24 8.47
N SER A 174 -19.87 5.68 9.44
CA SER A 174 -19.35 5.44 10.79
C SER A 174 -18.12 4.52 10.73
N ILE A 175 -17.12 4.78 11.58
CA ILE A 175 -15.96 3.90 11.70
C ILE A 175 -16.36 2.67 12.52
N GLY A 176 -16.49 1.53 11.86
CA GLY A 176 -16.73 0.24 12.49
C GLY A 176 -15.42 -0.53 12.76
N PHE A 177 -15.17 -0.89 14.00
CA PHE A 177 -14.18 -1.85 14.52
C PHE A 177 -14.76 -3.25 14.74
N GLN A 178 -16.09 -3.42 14.66
CA GLN A 178 -16.73 -4.74 14.74
C GLN A 178 -16.13 -5.69 13.68
N ASN A 179 -16.07 -6.98 14.00
CA ASN A 179 -15.54 -8.03 13.13
C ASN A 179 -14.08 -7.84 12.72
N PHE A 180 -13.36 -6.90 13.34
CA PHE A 180 -11.91 -6.90 13.25
C PHE A 180 -11.43 -8.15 13.97
N ARG A 181 -11.10 -9.19 13.19
CA ARG A 181 -10.35 -10.32 13.70
C ARG A 181 -8.91 -9.83 13.73
N SER A 182 -8.31 -9.79 14.92
CA SER A 182 -6.85 -9.77 14.98
C SER A 182 -6.40 -10.89 14.07
N TRP A 183 -5.60 -10.55 13.06
CA TRP A 183 -4.94 -11.61 12.34
C TRP A 183 -3.95 -12.16 13.36
N ASP A 184 -4.32 -13.28 13.98
CA ASP A 184 -3.32 -14.13 14.63
C ASP A 184 -2.31 -14.35 13.52
N LEU A 185 -1.11 -13.78 13.66
CA LEU A 185 0.02 -14.08 12.80
C LEU A 185 0.00 -15.58 12.74
N GLN A 186 -0.49 -16.15 11.62
CA GLN A 186 -0.79 -17.58 11.56
C GLN A 186 0.47 -18.22 12.07
N THR A 187 0.40 -18.82 13.26
CA THR A 187 1.56 -19.39 13.91
C THR A 187 2.05 -20.36 12.87
N ARG A 188 3.15 -19.98 12.22
CA ARG A 188 3.66 -20.72 11.07
C ARG A 188 3.89 -22.09 11.66
N GLU A 189 3.11 -23.09 11.23
CA GLU A 189 3.36 -24.42 11.75
C GLU A 189 4.79 -24.73 11.34
N PRO A 190 5.70 -24.95 12.30
CA PRO A 190 7.10 -25.12 11.98
C PRO A 190 7.18 -26.36 11.10
N GLU A 191 7.50 -26.15 9.81
CA GLU A 191 7.84 -27.25 8.93
C GLU A 191 9.13 -27.87 9.47
N ALA A 192 9.25 -29.21 9.40
CA ALA A 192 10.13 -30.01 10.24
C ALA A 192 11.67 -29.77 10.10
N ASP A 193 12.11 -28.80 9.29
CA ASP A 193 13.51 -28.43 9.11
C ASP A 193 13.81 -27.04 9.73
N GLU A 194 14.22 -27.02 10.99
CA GLU A 194 14.63 -25.81 11.74
C GLU A 194 15.67 -24.94 11.01
N PHE A 195 16.55 -25.57 10.20
CA PHE A 195 17.56 -24.85 9.43
C PHE A 195 16.94 -23.98 8.32
N ASP A 196 15.81 -24.42 7.77
CA ASP A 196 15.11 -23.69 6.71
C ASP A 196 14.32 -22.50 7.27
N GLU A 197 13.77 -22.64 8.48
CA GLU A 197 12.98 -21.59 9.13
C GLU A 197 13.80 -20.30 9.34
N SER A 198 15.01 -20.39 9.91
CA SER A 198 15.86 -19.21 10.13
C SER A 198 16.24 -18.51 8.82
N VAL A 199 16.55 -19.26 7.76
CA VAL A 199 16.86 -18.71 6.43
C VAL A 199 15.65 -17.98 5.86
N GLN A 200 14.48 -18.57 6.04
CA GLN A 200 13.22 -18.05 5.52
C GLN A 200 12.79 -16.78 6.25
N LEU A 201 12.89 -16.73 7.58
CA LEU A 201 12.63 -15.52 8.38
C LEU A 201 13.54 -14.37 7.95
N LEU A 202 14.85 -14.63 7.80
CA LEU A 202 15.79 -13.63 7.28
C LEU A 202 15.43 -13.17 5.86
N THR A 203 14.95 -14.08 5.02
CA THR A 203 14.49 -13.77 3.67
C THR A 203 13.25 -12.89 3.69
N ASP A 204 12.29 -13.15 4.58
CA ASP A 204 11.08 -12.36 4.73
C ASP A 204 11.35 -10.96 5.29
N TYR A 205 12.30 -10.84 6.24
CA TYR A 205 12.81 -9.56 6.72
C TYR A 205 13.43 -8.74 5.59
N MET A 206 14.38 -9.33 4.83
CA MET A 206 15.01 -8.65 3.70
C MET A 206 13.99 -8.22 2.66
N ARG A 207 13.01 -9.09 2.37
CA ARG A 207 11.95 -8.82 1.40
C ARG A 207 11.09 -7.65 1.84
N ALA A 208 10.68 -7.60 3.10
CA ALA A 208 9.91 -6.49 3.66
C ALA A 208 10.70 -5.17 3.56
N LEU A 209 11.96 -5.18 3.98
CA LEU A 209 12.83 -4.00 3.95
C LEU A 209 13.10 -3.52 2.52
N TYR A 210 13.45 -4.43 1.60
CA TYR A 210 13.73 -4.10 0.20
C TYR A 210 12.50 -3.51 -0.50
N ASN A 211 11.33 -4.10 -0.27
CA ASN A 211 10.09 -3.60 -0.85
C ASN A 211 9.70 -2.23 -0.29
N ALA A 212 10.08 -1.91 0.94
CA ALA A 212 9.84 -0.61 1.55
C ALA A 212 10.89 0.44 1.19
N CYS A 213 12.04 0.03 0.65
CA CYS A 213 13.17 0.93 0.38
C CYS A 213 12.94 1.81 -0.87
N PRO A 214 13.11 3.14 -0.79
CA PRO A 214 12.98 4.02 -1.96
C PRO A 214 14.13 3.82 -2.96
N ALA A 215 13.83 3.96 -4.27
CA ALA A 215 14.75 3.61 -5.36
C ALA A 215 16.14 4.28 -5.35
N LEU A 216 16.31 5.47 -4.73
CA LEU A 216 17.63 6.12 -4.62
C LEU A 216 18.62 5.26 -3.84
N ALA A 217 18.17 4.63 -2.76
CA ALA A 217 19.02 3.77 -1.96
C ALA A 217 19.48 2.53 -2.76
N ILE A 218 18.66 2.05 -3.69
CA ILE A 218 18.92 0.79 -4.40
C ILE A 218 19.98 0.94 -5.49
N LYS A 219 20.07 2.09 -6.18
CA LYS A 219 21.00 2.25 -7.33
C LYS A 219 22.47 2.18 -6.93
N ASP A 220 22.80 2.60 -5.71
CA ASP A 220 24.15 2.54 -5.17
C ASP A 220 24.43 1.24 -4.41
N LEU A 221 23.38 0.51 -4.03
CA LEU A 221 23.48 -0.81 -3.43
C LEU A 221 23.68 -1.87 -4.52
N LYS A 222 24.92 -2.36 -4.66
CA LYS A 222 25.16 -3.68 -5.25
C LYS A 222 24.55 -4.71 -4.31
N PHE A 223 23.26 -4.99 -4.49
CA PHE A 223 22.57 -5.99 -3.71
C PHE A 223 23.09 -7.38 -4.10
N ASP A 224 23.98 -7.91 -3.27
CA ASP A 224 24.33 -9.33 -3.25
C ASP A 224 23.50 -9.98 -2.13
N PRO A 225 22.47 -10.79 -2.47
CA PRO A 225 21.62 -11.44 -1.48
C PRO A 225 22.41 -12.23 -0.44
N ASN A 226 23.54 -12.84 -0.82
CA ASN A 226 24.36 -13.64 0.09
C ASN A 226 25.14 -12.74 1.06
N GLN A 227 25.65 -11.61 0.57
CA GLN A 227 26.34 -10.64 1.41
C GLN A 227 25.38 -10.00 2.42
N GLU A 228 24.17 -9.68 2.00
CA GLU A 228 23.16 -9.08 2.86
C GLU A 228 22.62 -10.08 3.89
N ALA A 229 22.35 -11.33 3.48
CA ALA A 229 22.01 -12.40 4.42
C ALA A 229 23.12 -12.62 5.47
N MET A 230 24.40 -12.59 5.07
CA MET A 230 25.53 -12.66 6.01
C MET A 230 25.65 -11.41 6.90
N ARG A 231 25.23 -10.23 6.42
CA ARG A 231 25.19 -9.00 7.22
C ARG A 231 24.11 -9.12 8.30
N LEU A 232 22.91 -9.57 7.93
CA LEU A 232 21.81 -9.76 8.86
C LEU A 232 22.08 -10.87 9.86
N ARG A 233 22.63 -12.02 9.44
CA ARG A 233 23.07 -13.07 10.38
C ARG A 233 24.06 -12.54 11.40
N ARG A 234 24.97 -11.64 11.01
CA ARG A 234 25.88 -10.97 11.95
C ARG A 234 25.15 -9.98 12.83
N LEU A 235 24.21 -9.20 12.30
CA LEU A 235 23.42 -8.24 13.07
C LEU A 235 22.64 -8.95 14.18
N PHE A 236 21.83 -9.95 13.81
CA PHE A 236 21.02 -10.73 14.74
C PHE A 236 21.86 -11.65 15.65
N GLY A 237 22.94 -12.25 15.11
CA GLY A 237 23.84 -13.09 15.91
C GLY A 237 24.75 -12.32 16.88
N SER A 238 24.94 -11.00 16.70
CA SER A 238 25.81 -10.19 17.58
C SER A 238 25.03 -9.30 18.55
N LYS A 239 23.76 -9.02 18.26
CA LYS A 239 22.94 -8.10 19.05
C LYS A 239 21.65 -8.80 19.44
N HIS A 240 21.57 -9.16 20.72
CA HIS A 240 20.39 -9.81 21.29
C HIS A 240 19.17 -8.90 21.18
N THR A 241 17.98 -9.48 20.96
CA THR A 241 16.72 -8.75 20.77
C THR A 241 16.44 -7.75 21.87
N SER A 242 16.74 -8.10 23.13
CA SER A 242 16.58 -7.19 24.27
C SER A 242 17.40 -5.89 24.13
N VAL A 243 18.58 -5.95 23.51
CA VAL A 243 19.40 -4.75 23.27
C VAL A 243 18.78 -3.88 22.17
N VAL A 244 18.20 -4.51 21.14
CA VAL A 244 17.49 -3.79 20.07
C VAL A 244 16.22 -3.14 20.62
N GLU A 245 15.48 -3.84 21.49
CA GLU A 245 14.32 -3.33 22.21
C GLU A 245 14.67 -2.13 23.11
N GLU A 246 15.68 -2.26 23.98
CA GLU A 246 16.14 -1.17 24.85
C GLU A 246 16.51 0.09 24.06
N GLU A 247 17.19 -0.07 22.92
CA GLU A 247 17.52 1.04 22.03
C GLU A 247 16.29 1.63 21.31
N ALA A 248 15.34 0.78 20.91
CA ALA A 248 14.10 1.21 20.29
C ALA A 248 13.26 2.05 21.27
N ASP A 249 13.20 1.61 22.54
CA ASP A 249 12.59 2.34 23.66
C ASP A 249 13.33 3.63 24.00
N ALA A 250 14.66 3.64 23.87
CA ALA A 250 15.47 4.85 23.99
C ALA A 250 15.26 5.85 22.84
N GLY A 251 14.41 5.54 21.85
CA GLY A 251 14.07 6.44 20.77
C GLY A 251 15.03 6.42 19.59
N ILE A 252 15.86 5.37 19.45
CA ILE A 252 16.77 5.24 18.31
C ILE A 252 15.98 4.75 17.10
N ALA A 253 15.76 5.62 16.11
CA ALA A 253 14.87 5.37 14.97
C ALA A 253 15.21 4.10 14.16
N GLY A 254 16.50 3.81 13.97
CA GLY A 254 16.94 2.58 13.28
C GLY A 254 16.55 1.33 14.07
N SER A 255 16.78 1.34 15.39
CA SER A 255 16.43 0.23 16.28
C SER A 255 14.92 0.06 16.42
N GLN A 256 14.14 1.15 16.41
CA GLN A 256 12.67 1.08 16.33
C GLN A 256 12.19 0.37 15.06
N LEU A 257 12.79 0.69 13.91
CA LEU A 257 12.46 0.05 12.64
C LEU A 257 12.85 -1.43 12.60
N ASP A 258 14.06 -1.75 13.04
CA ASP A 258 14.58 -3.12 13.07
C ASP A 258 13.79 -3.99 14.06
N PHE A 259 13.47 -3.45 15.25
CA PHE A 259 12.63 -4.15 16.25
C PHE A 259 11.22 -4.40 15.73
N ALA A 260 10.60 -3.40 15.10
CA ALA A 260 9.28 -3.56 14.48
C ALA A 260 9.25 -4.65 13.41
N LEU A 261 10.28 -4.72 12.57
CA LEU A 261 10.42 -5.78 11.56
C LEU A 261 10.68 -7.15 12.21
N GLY A 262 11.47 -7.19 13.29
CA GLY A 262 11.68 -8.39 14.09
C GLY A 262 10.37 -8.95 14.62
N LEU A 263 9.56 -8.11 15.28
CA LEU A 263 8.22 -8.45 15.77
C LEU A 263 7.26 -8.84 14.63
N GLN A 264 7.35 -8.20 13.46
CA GLN A 264 6.50 -8.54 12.33
C GLN A 264 6.82 -9.93 11.75
N VAL A 265 8.09 -10.31 11.72
CA VAL A 265 8.56 -11.54 11.06
C VAL A 265 8.72 -12.70 12.04
N GLY A 266 9.04 -12.44 13.31
CA GLY A 266 9.39 -13.45 14.31
C GLY A 266 10.89 -13.76 14.39
N ILE A 267 11.77 -12.79 14.11
CA ILE A 267 13.22 -13.01 14.23
C ILE A 267 13.65 -12.75 15.66
N ASP A 268 14.09 -13.80 16.35
CA ASP A 268 14.60 -13.76 17.74
C ASP A 268 13.60 -13.17 18.77
N CYS A 269 12.31 -13.09 18.42
CA CYS A 269 11.19 -12.75 19.31
C CYS A 269 9.90 -13.43 18.86
N GLU A 270 8.94 -13.52 19.78
CA GLU A 270 7.58 -13.93 19.42
C GLU A 270 6.95 -12.84 18.52
N PRO A 271 6.36 -13.22 17.37
CA PRO A 271 5.73 -12.25 16.49
C PRO A 271 4.60 -11.50 17.20
N ASP A 272 4.70 -10.17 17.30
CA ASP A 272 3.63 -9.32 17.86
C ASP A 272 3.18 -8.28 16.84
N ARG A 273 1.92 -8.45 16.42
CA ARG A 273 1.24 -7.61 15.45
C ARG A 273 1.15 -6.15 15.90
N GLN A 274 0.70 -5.95 17.13
CA GLN A 274 0.34 -4.65 17.68
C GLN A 274 1.60 -3.86 17.99
N ASP A 275 2.58 -4.51 18.62
CA ASP A 275 3.84 -3.88 18.97
C ASP A 275 4.65 -3.55 17.71
N ALA A 276 4.69 -4.43 16.71
CA ALA A 276 5.32 -4.12 15.43
C ALA A 276 4.76 -2.83 14.82
N ARG A 277 3.42 -2.66 14.83
CA ARG A 277 2.77 -1.44 14.37
C ARG A 277 3.18 -0.23 15.19
N GLU A 278 3.16 -0.35 16.51
CA GLU A 278 3.53 0.73 17.42
C GLU A 278 4.95 1.22 17.12
N TYR A 279 5.91 0.30 17.01
CA TYR A 279 7.29 0.63 16.71
C TYR A 279 7.49 1.18 15.30
N PHE A 280 6.74 0.72 14.29
CA PHE A 280 6.72 1.37 12.99
C PHE A 280 6.23 2.82 13.06
N VAL A 281 5.18 3.08 13.84
CA VAL A 281 4.67 4.45 14.05
C VAL A 281 5.70 5.31 14.79
N LYS A 282 6.33 4.78 15.84
CA LYS A 282 7.43 5.44 16.54
C LYS A 282 8.55 5.82 15.57
N ALA A 283 9.02 4.89 14.74
CA ALA A 283 10.05 5.14 13.74
C ALA A 283 9.64 6.17 12.67
N ALA A 284 8.39 6.11 12.20
CA ALA A 284 7.84 7.03 11.20
C ALA A 284 7.73 8.48 11.73
N MET A 285 7.38 8.64 13.01
CA MET A 285 7.19 9.94 13.65
C MET A 285 8.45 10.45 14.37
N ASN A 286 9.54 9.69 14.38
CA ASN A 286 10.74 10.04 15.13
C ASN A 286 11.46 11.25 14.51
N GLU A 287 11.51 12.35 15.26
CA GLU A 287 12.13 13.61 14.82
C GLU A 287 13.63 13.47 14.46
N SER A 288 14.34 12.55 15.12
CA SER A 288 15.76 12.28 14.87
C SER A 288 16.02 11.35 13.67
N ALA A 289 14.97 10.69 13.15
CA ALA A 289 15.10 9.78 12.03
C ALA A 289 15.46 10.50 10.73
N THR A 290 16.29 9.85 9.90
CA THR A 290 16.55 10.32 8.53
C THR A 290 15.27 10.23 7.68
N GLY A 291 15.17 11.04 6.61
CA GLY A 291 14.05 10.96 5.67
C GLY A 291 13.90 9.56 5.07
N VAL A 292 15.00 8.87 4.78
CA VAL A 292 14.98 7.48 4.29
C VAL A 292 14.38 6.53 5.33
N THR A 293 14.79 6.63 6.60
CA THR A 293 14.25 5.80 7.69
C THR A 293 12.74 6.01 7.85
N ARG A 294 12.28 7.26 7.87
CA ARG A 294 10.83 7.56 7.94
C ARG A 294 10.09 7.05 6.72
N SER A 295 10.66 7.24 5.53
CA SER A 295 10.07 6.76 4.28
C SER A 295 9.87 5.24 4.29
N ILE A 296 10.88 4.48 4.76
CA ILE A 296 10.80 3.02 4.93
C ILE A 296 9.73 2.65 5.95
N ALA A 297 9.70 3.30 7.13
CA ALA A 297 8.69 3.04 8.15
C ALA A 297 7.26 3.26 7.63
N HIS A 298 7.03 4.36 6.90
CA HIS A 298 5.74 4.59 6.23
C HIS A 298 5.44 3.51 5.18
N ALA A 299 6.41 3.12 4.35
CA ALA A 299 6.21 2.06 3.35
C ALA A 299 5.96 0.67 3.97
N LEU A 300 6.46 0.39 5.17
CA LEU A 300 6.13 -0.81 5.94
C LEU A 300 4.72 -0.73 6.54
N LEU A 301 4.31 0.43 7.05
CA LEU A 301 2.92 0.68 7.47
C LEU A 301 1.93 0.55 6.30
N MET A 302 2.32 0.87 5.07
CA MET A 302 1.48 0.58 3.90
C MET A 302 1.24 -0.92 3.74
N ASN A 303 2.32 -1.71 3.65
CA ASN A 303 2.22 -3.16 3.58
C ASN A 303 1.43 -3.71 4.75
N TRP A 304 1.52 -3.03 5.89
CA TRP A 304 0.78 -3.39 7.06
C TRP A 304 -0.74 -3.31 6.84
N TYR A 305 -1.26 -2.13 6.53
CA TYR A 305 -2.70 -1.94 6.34
C TYR A 305 -3.24 -2.74 5.14
N MET A 306 -2.42 -3.01 4.14
CA MET A 306 -2.76 -3.83 2.98
C MET A 306 -2.93 -5.32 3.28
N LYS A 307 -2.26 -5.81 4.32
CA LYS A 307 -2.28 -7.22 4.74
C LYS A 307 -3.52 -7.61 5.56
N SER A 308 -4.47 -6.69 5.76
CA SER A 308 -5.71 -7.00 6.47
C SER A 308 -6.60 -7.93 5.63
N PRO A 309 -7.08 -9.07 6.17
CA PRO A 309 -7.97 -9.99 5.43
C PRO A 309 -9.29 -9.32 5.04
N ASP A 310 -9.70 -8.34 5.84
CA ASP A 310 -10.81 -7.43 5.55
C ASP A 310 -10.22 -6.07 5.21
N LEU A 311 -9.90 -5.85 3.93
CA LEU A 311 -9.35 -4.58 3.44
C LEU A 311 -10.46 -3.52 3.39
N ARG A 312 -10.77 -3.00 4.57
CA ARG A 312 -11.77 -1.94 4.78
C ARG A 312 -11.36 -0.65 4.08
N THR A 313 -12.37 0.15 3.73
CA THR A 313 -12.17 1.47 3.14
C THR A 313 -11.16 2.32 3.90
N ARG A 314 -11.25 2.36 5.25
CA ARG A 314 -10.31 3.11 6.09
C ARG A 314 -8.85 2.67 5.91
N ASN A 315 -8.59 1.37 5.76
CA ASN A 315 -7.24 0.84 5.63
C ASN A 315 -6.63 1.32 4.32
N ILE A 316 -7.41 1.48 3.26
CA ILE A 316 -6.94 2.02 1.97
C ILE A 316 -6.59 3.50 2.11
N PHE A 317 -7.39 4.29 2.83
CA PHE A 317 -7.05 5.68 3.13
C PHE A 317 -5.75 5.76 3.96
N PHE A 318 -5.58 4.85 4.92
CA PHE A 318 -4.38 4.81 5.74
C PHE A 318 -3.16 4.41 4.90
N THR A 319 -3.27 3.35 4.08
CA THR A 319 -2.24 2.98 3.12
C THR A 319 -1.90 4.13 2.18
N ALA A 320 -2.91 4.84 1.63
CA ALA A 320 -2.68 5.97 0.73
C ALA A 320 -2.00 7.16 1.44
N HIS A 321 -2.36 7.41 2.70
CA HIS A 321 -1.66 8.39 3.53
C HIS A 321 -0.19 8.00 3.73
N HIS A 322 0.09 6.76 4.16
CA HIS A 322 1.46 6.31 4.36
C HIS A 322 2.25 6.28 3.04
N ALA A 323 1.61 5.98 1.90
CA ALA A 323 2.22 6.11 0.58
C ALA A 323 2.64 7.55 0.27
N ASN A 324 1.76 8.49 0.55
CA ASN A 324 2.03 9.91 0.33
C ASN A 324 3.16 10.41 1.25
N GLN A 325 3.14 10.05 2.53
CA GLN A 325 4.21 10.40 3.47
C GLN A 325 5.54 9.74 3.08
N SER A 326 5.53 8.48 2.65
CA SER A 326 6.73 7.79 2.18
C SER A 326 7.40 8.54 1.02
N LEU A 327 6.61 9.07 0.07
CA LEU A 327 7.10 9.93 -1.02
C LEU A 327 7.63 11.28 -0.54
N ILE A 328 6.96 11.91 0.42
CA ILE A 328 7.41 13.19 0.97
C ILE A 328 8.80 13.02 1.61
N TYR A 329 8.97 12.00 2.45
CA TYR A 329 10.24 11.77 3.16
C TYR A 329 11.36 11.22 2.28
N SER A 330 11.05 10.69 1.10
CA SER A 330 12.03 10.19 0.14
C SER A 330 12.31 11.17 -1.00
N ASP A 331 11.87 12.43 -0.92
CA ASP A 331 12.00 13.41 -2.01
C ASP A 331 11.42 12.91 -3.35
N GLY A 332 10.27 12.23 -3.29
CA GLY A 332 9.55 11.69 -4.44
C GLY A 332 10.08 10.35 -4.95
N HIS A 333 10.97 9.68 -4.23
CA HIS A 333 11.51 8.39 -4.62
C HIS A 333 10.59 7.25 -4.23
N VAL A 334 10.23 6.45 -5.22
CA VAL A 334 9.18 5.45 -5.06
C VAL A 334 9.78 4.13 -4.58
N SER A 335 9.17 3.51 -3.58
CA SER A 335 9.49 2.14 -3.16
C SER A 335 8.69 1.12 -4.00
N PRO A 336 9.16 -0.13 -4.12
CA PRO A 336 8.39 -1.20 -4.75
C PRO A 336 7.01 -1.43 -4.13
N SER A 337 6.87 -1.37 -2.80
CA SER A 337 5.59 -1.54 -2.11
C SER A 337 4.60 -0.45 -2.47
N LEU A 338 5.07 0.79 -2.64
CA LEU A 338 4.22 1.89 -3.05
C LEU A 338 3.71 1.71 -4.47
N LEU A 339 4.57 1.32 -5.41
CA LEU A 339 4.15 1.05 -6.78
C LEU A 339 3.12 -0.08 -6.83
N HIS A 340 3.37 -1.16 -6.08
CA HIS A 340 2.43 -2.28 -5.98
C HIS A 340 1.06 -1.81 -5.46
N PHE A 341 1.02 -1.05 -4.36
CA PHE A 341 -0.22 -0.47 -3.86
C PHE A 341 -0.91 0.42 -4.90
N ALA A 342 -0.15 1.30 -5.56
CA ALA A 342 -0.69 2.25 -6.52
C ALA A 342 -1.32 1.55 -7.74
N GLU A 343 -0.70 0.46 -8.22
CA GLU A 343 -1.15 -0.31 -9.39
C GLU A 343 -2.22 -1.34 -9.06
N ALA A 344 -2.02 -2.16 -8.02
CA ALA A 344 -2.89 -3.28 -7.71
C ALA A 344 -4.21 -2.84 -7.07
N GLU A 345 -4.18 -1.78 -6.25
CA GLU A 345 -5.27 -1.47 -5.33
C GLU A 345 -5.85 -0.08 -5.57
N LEU A 346 -5.01 0.94 -5.51
CA LEU A 346 -5.46 2.32 -5.67
C LEU A 346 -6.05 2.57 -7.07
N GLN A 347 -5.36 2.14 -8.12
CA GLN A 347 -5.85 2.26 -9.49
C GLN A 347 -7.16 1.50 -9.69
N LYS A 348 -7.20 0.24 -9.26
CA LYS A 348 -8.37 -0.63 -9.40
C LYS A 348 -9.61 0.02 -8.80
N ARG A 349 -9.52 0.52 -7.57
CA ARG A 349 -10.65 1.13 -6.85
C ARG A 349 -11.10 2.46 -7.43
N VAL A 350 -10.18 3.27 -7.96
CA VAL A 350 -10.55 4.49 -8.68
C VAL A 350 -11.23 4.16 -10.02
N GLN A 351 -10.74 3.18 -10.77
CA GLN A 351 -11.33 2.76 -12.04
C GLN A 351 -12.71 2.12 -11.88
N MET A 352 -12.92 1.38 -10.79
CA MET A 352 -14.23 0.82 -10.43
C MET A 352 -15.21 1.88 -9.88
N GLY A 353 -14.76 3.12 -9.66
CA GLY A 353 -15.58 4.19 -9.09
C GLY A 353 -15.87 4.04 -7.60
N GLU A 354 -15.22 3.11 -6.89
CA GLU A 354 -15.42 2.89 -5.45
C GLU A 354 -14.89 4.06 -4.62
N LEU A 355 -13.65 4.50 -4.91
CA LEU A 355 -12.96 5.53 -4.13
C LEU A 355 -12.26 6.58 -5.02
N PRO A 356 -12.98 7.21 -5.97
CA PRO A 356 -12.40 8.20 -6.89
C PRO A 356 -11.75 9.40 -6.18
N VAL A 357 -12.19 9.75 -4.96
CA VAL A 357 -11.58 10.82 -4.15
C VAL A 357 -10.10 10.61 -3.87
N LEU A 358 -9.62 9.36 -3.81
CA LEU A 358 -8.22 9.04 -3.57
C LEU A 358 -7.30 9.60 -4.68
N SER A 359 -7.81 9.78 -5.89
CA SER A 359 -7.08 10.42 -7.00
C SER A 359 -6.74 11.89 -6.74
N HIS A 360 -7.59 12.59 -6.00
CA HIS A 360 -7.42 14.00 -5.69
C HIS A 360 -6.67 14.21 -4.38
N MET A 361 -6.95 13.40 -3.36
CA MET A 361 -6.34 13.54 -2.03
C MET A 361 -4.85 13.18 -2.02
N TYR A 362 -4.44 12.19 -2.80
CA TYR A 362 -3.08 11.64 -2.76
C TYR A 362 -2.36 11.87 -4.09
N GLU A 363 -2.37 13.12 -4.58
CA GLU A 363 -1.85 13.50 -5.90
C GLU A 363 -0.39 13.06 -6.12
N LEU A 364 0.45 13.08 -5.07
CA LEU A 364 1.85 12.65 -5.18
C LEU A 364 1.95 11.16 -5.55
N VAL A 365 1.10 10.31 -4.97
CA VAL A 365 1.06 8.87 -5.28
C VAL A 365 0.69 8.65 -6.74
N TRP A 366 -0.28 9.42 -7.25
CA TRP A 366 -0.70 9.35 -8.64
C TRP A 366 0.35 9.87 -9.62
N LYS A 367 1.01 10.98 -9.30
CA LYS A 367 2.14 11.51 -10.07
C LYS A 367 3.29 10.50 -10.12
N ALA A 368 3.64 9.90 -8.99
CA ALA A 368 4.66 8.85 -8.90
C ALA A 368 4.33 7.63 -9.77
N ARG A 369 3.09 7.13 -9.69
CA ARG A 369 2.61 6.03 -10.53
C ARG A 369 2.66 6.37 -12.02
N LYS A 370 2.15 7.54 -12.41
CA LYS A 370 2.14 7.98 -13.82
C LYS A 370 3.57 8.10 -14.37
N LYS A 371 4.46 8.73 -13.62
CA LYS A 371 5.89 8.83 -13.97
C LYS A 371 6.49 7.45 -14.17
N ARG A 372 6.23 6.49 -13.27
CA ARG A 372 6.75 5.13 -13.42
C ARG A 372 6.20 4.42 -14.66
N GLN A 373 4.92 4.60 -14.96
CA GLN A 373 4.30 4.06 -16.17
C GLN A 373 4.96 4.62 -17.45
N GLU A 374 5.23 5.93 -17.48
CA GLU A 374 5.94 6.58 -18.60
C GLU A 374 7.37 6.06 -18.73
N GLU A 375 8.11 5.88 -17.62
CA GLU A 375 9.44 5.26 -17.63
C GLU A 375 9.40 3.84 -18.21
N LEU A 376 8.43 3.03 -17.77
CA LEU A 376 8.24 1.67 -18.28
C LEU A 376 7.89 1.66 -19.77
N GLU A 377 7.09 2.61 -20.26
CA GLU A 377 6.77 2.74 -21.68
C GLU A 377 8.00 3.11 -22.52
N VAL A 378 8.83 4.04 -22.02
CA VAL A 378 10.10 4.39 -22.67
C VAL A 378 11.06 3.20 -22.66
N GLU A 379 11.19 2.49 -21.54
CA GLU A 379 11.98 1.26 -21.44
C GLU A 379 11.48 0.21 -22.44
N ARG A 380 10.17 0.01 -22.57
CA ARG A 380 9.52 -0.89 -23.54
C ARG A 380 9.87 -0.51 -24.96
N ALA A 381 9.69 0.75 -25.34
CA ALA A 381 9.99 1.25 -26.67
C ALA A 381 11.48 1.08 -27.02
N MET A 382 12.38 1.37 -26.07
CA MET A 382 13.82 1.16 -26.26
C MET A 382 14.19 -0.32 -26.41
N ALA A 383 13.60 -1.20 -25.60
CA ALA A 383 13.82 -2.63 -25.71
C ALA A 383 13.30 -3.18 -27.04
N GLN A 384 12.12 -2.77 -27.47
CA GLN A 384 11.55 -3.15 -28.77
C GLN A 384 12.42 -2.65 -29.92
N LYS A 385 12.90 -1.40 -29.87
CA LYS A 385 13.85 -0.85 -30.86
C LYS A 385 15.14 -1.69 -30.90
N LYS A 386 15.69 -2.07 -29.75
CA LYS A 386 16.89 -2.94 -29.67
C LYS A 386 16.63 -4.34 -30.25
N ARG A 387 15.40 -4.87 -30.13
CA ARG A 387 15.00 -6.16 -30.73
C ARG A 387 14.89 -6.05 -32.25
N LEU A 388 14.26 -5.00 -32.76
CA LEU A 388 14.14 -4.75 -34.20
C LEU A 388 15.49 -4.58 -34.90
N VAL A 389 16.48 -3.97 -34.23
CA VAL A 389 17.84 -3.82 -34.78
C VAL A 389 18.61 -5.14 -34.85
N ALA A 390 18.33 -6.10 -33.96
CA ALA A 390 19.06 -7.36 -33.87
C ALA A 390 18.13 -8.51 -33.45
N PRO A 391 17.18 -8.93 -34.31
CA PRO A 391 16.14 -9.91 -33.95
C PRO A 391 16.75 -11.25 -33.55
N ASN A 392 17.77 -11.71 -34.28
CA ASN A 392 18.50 -12.97 -34.04
C ASN A 392 19.14 -13.04 -32.65
N ARG A 393 19.35 -11.90 -31.99
CA ARG A 393 19.96 -11.86 -30.66
C ARG A 393 18.99 -12.30 -29.56
N TYR A 394 17.69 -12.16 -29.78
CA TYR A 394 16.64 -12.38 -28.77
C TYR A 394 15.78 -13.61 -29.05
N ARG A 395 15.99 -14.32 -30.16
CA ARG A 395 15.26 -15.55 -30.52
C ARG A 395 16.24 -16.70 -30.71
N CYS A 396 15.83 -17.90 -30.31
CA CYS A 396 16.55 -19.12 -30.62
C CYS A 396 16.51 -19.37 -32.14
N ALA A 397 17.68 -19.55 -32.74
CA ALA A 397 17.85 -19.79 -34.17
C ALA A 397 17.50 -21.22 -34.61
N ALA A 398 17.39 -22.16 -33.66
CA ALA A 398 17.03 -23.53 -33.99
C ALA A 398 15.57 -23.61 -34.49
N VAL A 399 15.39 -24.19 -35.68
CA VAL A 399 14.10 -24.37 -36.34
C VAL A 399 13.10 -25.06 -35.40
N GLY A 400 11.93 -24.44 -35.21
CA GLY A 400 10.84 -24.96 -34.37
C GLY A 400 11.01 -24.78 -32.85
N CYS A 401 12.08 -24.14 -32.38
CA CYS A 401 12.30 -23.92 -30.94
C CYS A 401 11.42 -22.79 -30.39
N ASP A 402 11.34 -21.68 -31.11
CA ASP A 402 10.56 -20.46 -30.78
C ASP A 402 10.84 -19.82 -29.40
N VAL A 403 11.83 -20.29 -28.65
CA VAL A 403 12.24 -19.67 -27.40
C VAL A 403 12.79 -18.28 -27.68
N GLU A 404 12.19 -17.28 -27.06
CA GLU A 404 12.66 -15.91 -27.03
C GLU A 404 13.29 -15.59 -25.67
N ALA A 405 14.13 -14.55 -25.63
CA ALA A 405 14.71 -14.02 -24.41
C ALA A 405 14.48 -12.50 -24.32
N ASN A 406 14.19 -12.01 -23.11
CA ASN A 406 14.04 -10.57 -22.89
C ASN A 406 15.38 -9.80 -23.03
N ARG A 407 16.51 -10.51 -22.88
CA ARG A 407 17.88 -9.99 -22.98
C ARG A 407 18.72 -10.86 -23.90
N GLY A 408 19.44 -10.21 -24.81
CA GLY A 408 20.33 -10.89 -25.76
C GLY A 408 21.62 -11.49 -25.19
N LYS A 409 21.75 -11.64 -23.86
CA LYS A 409 22.85 -12.35 -23.19
C LYS A 409 22.41 -13.71 -22.62
N VAL A 410 21.10 -13.98 -22.58
CA VAL A 410 20.54 -15.22 -22.04
C VAL A 410 20.76 -16.38 -22.99
N LEU A 411 20.70 -16.09 -24.29
CA LEU A 411 20.93 -17.07 -25.33
C LEU A 411 22.42 -17.17 -25.64
N SER A 412 22.90 -18.39 -25.82
CA SER A 412 24.27 -18.69 -26.23
C SER A 412 24.48 -18.36 -27.70
N GLN A 413 25.50 -17.57 -28.04
CA GLN A 413 25.79 -17.22 -29.43
C GLN A 413 26.73 -18.23 -30.09
N CYS A 414 26.65 -18.37 -31.41
CA CYS A 414 27.62 -19.17 -32.17
C CYS A 414 29.08 -18.73 -31.91
N ALA A 415 29.94 -19.68 -31.58
CA ALA A 415 31.36 -19.42 -31.29
C ALA A 415 32.22 -19.21 -32.56
N GLY A 416 31.65 -19.39 -33.76
CA GLY A 416 32.38 -19.26 -35.02
C GLY A 416 32.63 -17.81 -35.46
N GLN A 417 33.22 -17.69 -36.67
CA GLN A 417 33.70 -16.43 -37.26
C GLN A 417 32.63 -15.64 -38.03
N CYS A 418 31.35 -15.99 -37.93
CA CYS A 418 30.28 -15.20 -38.53
C CYS A 418 30.18 -13.79 -37.92
N ASP A 419 29.70 -12.85 -38.74
CA ASP A 419 29.53 -11.44 -38.35
C ASP A 419 28.60 -11.31 -37.13
N LYS A 420 28.89 -10.36 -36.23
CA LYS A 420 28.22 -10.22 -34.92
C LYS A 420 26.71 -9.97 -35.01
N ASP A 421 26.27 -9.27 -36.05
CA ASP A 421 24.88 -8.94 -36.37
C ASP A 421 24.11 -10.12 -36.97
N LYS A 422 24.80 -11.03 -37.65
CA LYS A 422 24.24 -12.23 -38.30
C LYS A 422 24.44 -13.51 -37.49
N LYS A 423 25.09 -13.40 -36.34
CA LYS A 423 25.44 -14.51 -35.46
C LYS A 423 24.17 -15.07 -34.80
N PRO A 424 23.82 -16.34 -35.03
CA PRO A 424 22.65 -16.95 -34.40
C PRO A 424 22.85 -17.12 -32.90
N SER A 425 21.74 -17.05 -32.17
CA SER A 425 21.63 -17.29 -30.73
C SER A 425 20.82 -18.54 -30.46
N TYR A 426 21.17 -19.30 -29.43
CA TYR A 426 20.54 -20.57 -29.07
C TYR A 426 20.21 -20.62 -27.59
N CYS A 427 19.03 -21.13 -27.25
CA CYS A 427 18.61 -21.29 -25.85
C CYS A 427 19.38 -22.41 -25.13
N SER A 428 19.93 -23.38 -25.87
CA SER A 428 20.69 -24.51 -25.32
C SER A 428 21.75 -25.03 -26.30
N LYS A 429 22.66 -25.88 -25.82
CA LYS A 429 23.72 -26.48 -26.66
C LYS A 429 23.13 -27.50 -27.63
N GLU A 430 22.03 -28.13 -27.27
CA GLU A 430 21.28 -29.10 -28.07
C GLU A 430 20.70 -28.40 -29.29
N CYS A 431 20.04 -27.25 -29.12
CA CYS A 431 19.57 -26.40 -30.21
C CYS A 431 20.72 -25.96 -31.13
N GLN A 432 21.87 -25.56 -30.56
CA GLN A 432 23.04 -25.16 -31.34
C GLN A 432 23.60 -26.32 -32.19
N ARG A 433 23.74 -27.52 -31.61
CA ARG A 433 24.22 -28.71 -32.33
C ARG A 433 23.24 -29.15 -33.42
N GLY A 434 21.94 -29.09 -33.13
CA GLY A 434 20.88 -29.43 -34.08
C GLY A 434 20.90 -28.52 -35.30
N ASP A 435 21.08 -27.21 -35.10
CA ASP A 435 21.13 -26.23 -36.18
C ASP A 435 22.49 -26.15 -36.90
N TRP A 436 23.56 -26.73 -36.34
CA TRP A 436 24.92 -26.60 -36.87
C TRP A 436 25.04 -26.99 -38.36
N LYS A 437 24.33 -28.04 -38.81
CA LYS A 437 24.35 -28.45 -40.22
C LYS A 437 23.84 -27.35 -41.15
N ASN A 438 22.83 -26.60 -40.71
CA ASN A 438 22.23 -25.49 -41.45
C ASN A 438 23.11 -24.23 -41.37
N HIS A 439 23.66 -23.92 -40.19
CA HIS A 439 24.46 -22.71 -39.98
C HIS A 439 25.89 -22.80 -40.53
N LYS A 440 26.51 -24.00 -40.55
CA LYS A 440 27.92 -24.20 -40.93
C LYS A 440 28.32 -23.54 -42.25
N PRO A 441 27.54 -23.60 -43.35
CA PRO A 441 27.86 -22.91 -44.61
C PRO A 441 27.93 -21.38 -44.48
N PHE A 442 27.19 -20.81 -43.53
CA PHE A 442 27.11 -19.37 -43.25
C PHE A 442 28.06 -18.90 -42.13
N CYS A 443 28.75 -19.84 -41.48
CA CYS A 443 29.61 -19.55 -40.33
C CYS A 443 30.98 -18.96 -40.74
N LYS A 444 30.97 -17.91 -41.56
CA LYS A 444 32.16 -17.21 -42.08
C LYS A 444 31.86 -15.71 -42.20
N PRO A 445 32.89 -14.83 -42.15
CA PRO A 445 32.70 -13.39 -42.34
C PRO A 445 32.05 -13.06 -43.69
N GLY A 446 31.15 -12.08 -43.73
CA GLY A 446 30.52 -11.59 -44.96
C GLY A 446 29.37 -12.45 -45.52
N MET A 447 29.15 -13.66 -45.01
CA MET A 447 28.02 -14.50 -45.41
C MET A 447 26.69 -13.91 -44.93
N PRO A 448 25.55 -14.19 -45.59
CA PRO A 448 24.23 -13.80 -45.09
C PRO A 448 23.87 -14.56 -43.80
N CYS A 449 22.86 -14.07 -43.08
CA CYS A 449 22.34 -14.74 -41.89
C CYS A 449 21.70 -16.08 -42.26
N SER A 450 22.01 -17.15 -41.51
CA SER A 450 21.38 -18.47 -41.69
C SER A 450 19.99 -18.56 -41.08
N VAL A 451 19.61 -17.61 -40.22
CA VAL A 451 18.29 -17.56 -39.60
C VAL A 451 17.31 -16.98 -40.62
N VAL A 452 16.33 -17.80 -41.01
CA VAL A 452 15.20 -17.34 -41.82
C VAL A 452 14.24 -16.63 -40.88
N ASP A 453 14.11 -15.31 -41.05
CA ASP A 453 13.08 -14.55 -40.34
C ASP A 453 11.75 -14.78 -41.06
N GLU A 454 10.89 -15.62 -40.48
CA GLU A 454 9.57 -15.94 -41.03
C GLU A 454 8.59 -14.75 -40.98
N GLY A 455 9.05 -13.57 -40.56
CA GLY A 455 8.22 -12.35 -40.53
C GLY A 455 7.13 -12.40 -39.46
N ALA A 456 7.15 -13.39 -38.58
CA ALA A 456 6.31 -13.42 -37.39
C ALA A 456 6.71 -12.24 -36.51
N ALA A 457 5.89 -11.19 -36.53
CA ALA A 457 6.07 -10.04 -35.67
C ALA A 457 6.19 -10.54 -34.22
N SER A 458 7.41 -10.51 -33.67
CA SER A 458 7.64 -10.86 -32.27
C SER A 458 6.78 -9.91 -31.44
N ALA A 459 5.64 -10.41 -30.95
CA ALA A 459 4.73 -9.68 -30.08
C ALA A 459 5.41 -9.30 -28.74
N GLY A 460 6.63 -9.79 -28.55
CA GLY A 460 7.58 -9.35 -27.56
C GLY A 460 7.27 -9.91 -26.19
N LEU A 461 8.20 -10.69 -25.65
CA LEU A 461 8.22 -10.99 -24.22
C LEU A 461 8.04 -9.71 -23.40
N GLY A 462 7.01 -9.69 -22.55
CA GLY A 462 6.73 -8.60 -21.62
C GLY A 462 7.98 -8.19 -20.85
N GLN A 463 8.08 -6.91 -20.48
CA GLN A 463 9.19 -6.44 -19.67
C GLN A 463 9.05 -6.91 -18.24
N GLY A 464 9.45 -8.14 -17.95
CA GLY A 464 9.81 -8.50 -16.59
C GLY A 464 11.10 -7.77 -16.20
N THR A 465 11.10 -7.17 -15.02
CA THR A 465 12.20 -6.35 -14.46
C THR A 465 13.44 -7.17 -14.09
N LYS A 466 13.36 -8.50 -14.17
CA LYS A 466 14.42 -9.42 -13.74
C LYS A 466 15.32 -9.92 -14.86
N GLN A 467 16.51 -10.35 -14.44
CA GLN A 467 17.58 -10.82 -15.30
C GLN A 467 17.13 -12.06 -16.08
N GLY A 468 17.08 -11.93 -17.40
CA GLY A 468 17.18 -13.06 -18.33
C GLY A 468 15.97 -13.99 -18.43
N ILE A 469 14.78 -13.41 -18.54
CA ILE A 469 13.54 -14.17 -18.75
C ILE A 469 13.55 -14.81 -20.13
N LEU A 470 13.29 -16.12 -20.15
CA LEU A 470 12.97 -16.88 -21.33
C LEU A 470 11.45 -16.96 -21.47
N GLY A 471 10.96 -17.03 -22.70
CA GLY A 471 9.58 -17.41 -22.91
C GLY A 471 9.33 -17.93 -24.31
N VAL A 472 8.18 -18.57 -24.47
CA VAL A 472 7.79 -19.25 -25.70
C VAL A 472 6.42 -18.75 -26.14
N PRO A 473 6.24 -18.40 -27.42
CA PRO A 473 4.96 -17.97 -27.94
C PRO A 473 3.95 -19.14 -27.96
N ILE A 474 2.76 -18.87 -27.45
CA ILE A 474 1.58 -19.71 -27.49
C ILE A 474 0.57 -19.05 -28.43
N PRO A 475 0.46 -19.51 -29.69
CA PRO A 475 -0.58 -19.04 -30.59
C PRO A 475 -1.95 -19.49 -30.06
N ASN A 476 -2.87 -18.56 -29.92
CA ASN A 476 -4.25 -18.81 -29.54
C ASN A 476 -5.10 -19.06 -30.79
N ALA A 477 -6.26 -19.69 -30.62
CA ALA A 477 -7.23 -19.93 -31.70
C ALA A 477 -7.74 -18.66 -32.39
N ASN A 478 -7.68 -17.50 -31.72
CA ASN A 478 -8.09 -16.20 -32.27
C ASN A 478 -6.99 -15.51 -33.11
N GLY A 479 -5.85 -16.17 -33.34
CA GLY A 479 -4.70 -15.60 -34.07
C GLY A 479 -3.79 -14.70 -33.24
N ASN A 480 -4.15 -14.37 -31.99
CA ASN A 480 -3.26 -13.67 -31.08
C ASN A 480 -2.22 -14.63 -30.50
N THR A 481 -1.03 -14.13 -30.20
CA THR A 481 0.03 -14.92 -29.56
C THR A 481 0.19 -14.46 -28.11
N ASN A 482 -0.06 -15.35 -27.16
CA ASN A 482 0.31 -15.16 -25.76
C ASN A 482 1.76 -15.62 -25.54
N PHE A 483 2.41 -15.17 -24.49
CA PHE A 483 3.71 -15.71 -24.08
C PHE A 483 3.60 -16.46 -22.76
N LEU A 484 4.24 -17.62 -22.72
CA LEU A 484 4.58 -18.31 -21.50
C LEU A 484 6.02 -17.93 -21.13
N SER A 485 6.18 -17.15 -20.07
CA SER A 485 7.48 -16.60 -19.67
C SER A 485 7.87 -17.06 -18.27
N THR A 486 9.15 -17.34 -18.07
CA THR A 486 9.71 -17.75 -16.77
C THR A 486 11.12 -17.23 -16.58
N SER A 487 11.49 -17.04 -15.31
CA SER A 487 12.87 -16.76 -14.91
C SER A 487 13.58 -17.96 -14.27
N THR A 488 12.87 -19.08 -14.06
CA THR A 488 13.36 -20.24 -13.32
C THR A 488 13.45 -21.48 -14.18
N LEU A 489 12.49 -21.71 -15.07
CA LEU A 489 12.50 -22.91 -15.91
C LEU A 489 13.48 -22.80 -17.07
N GLY A 490 14.08 -23.93 -17.41
CA GLY A 490 14.92 -24.07 -18.58
C GLY A 490 14.13 -24.00 -19.90
N PRO A 491 14.82 -23.84 -21.03
CA PRO A 491 14.17 -23.82 -22.35
C PRO A 491 13.41 -25.11 -22.69
N GLU A 492 13.82 -26.26 -22.17
CA GLU A 492 13.17 -27.56 -22.40
C GLU A 492 11.83 -27.65 -21.67
N GLU A 493 11.82 -27.41 -20.37
CA GLU A 493 10.61 -27.36 -19.53
C GLU A 493 9.59 -26.35 -20.06
N LEU A 494 10.05 -25.19 -20.54
CA LEU A 494 9.18 -24.20 -21.20
C LEU A 494 8.49 -24.72 -22.47
N ARG A 495 9.19 -25.51 -23.28
CA ARG A 495 8.60 -26.13 -24.48
C ARG A 495 7.63 -27.22 -24.12
N GLU A 496 7.97 -28.05 -23.14
CA GLU A 496 7.07 -29.10 -22.62
C GLU A 496 5.79 -28.48 -22.07
N MET A 497 5.89 -27.42 -21.27
CA MET A 497 4.73 -26.72 -20.73
C MET A 497 3.89 -26.05 -21.83
N ARG A 498 4.51 -25.46 -22.86
CA ARG A 498 3.78 -24.97 -24.05
C ARG A 498 3.02 -26.10 -24.72
N ASP A 499 3.65 -27.24 -24.93
CA ASP A 499 3.06 -28.36 -25.66
C ASP A 499 1.92 -29.02 -24.85
N LEU A 500 2.05 -29.06 -23.52
CA LEU A 500 0.97 -29.43 -22.60
C LEU A 500 -0.20 -28.45 -22.68
N ILE A 501 0.05 -27.14 -22.59
CA ILE A 501 -1.01 -26.12 -22.71
C ILE A 501 -1.73 -26.21 -24.05
N ARG A 502 -0.99 -26.46 -25.15
CA ARG A 502 -1.58 -26.68 -26.48
C ARG A 502 -2.45 -27.94 -26.53
N GLY A 503 -2.06 -29.01 -25.83
CA GLY A 503 -2.85 -30.24 -25.73
C GLY A 503 -4.11 -30.10 -24.86
N MET A 504 -4.11 -29.18 -23.89
CA MET A 504 -5.20 -28.97 -22.94
C MET A 504 -6.28 -27.99 -23.41
N ALA A 505 -6.03 -27.16 -24.43
CA ALA A 505 -6.91 -26.04 -24.77
C ALA A 505 -7.76 -26.27 -26.04
N PRO A 506 -9.01 -26.76 -25.93
CA PRO A 506 -9.99 -26.58 -26.99
C PRO A 506 -10.54 -25.14 -27.05
N GLU A 507 -10.72 -24.44 -25.92
CA GLU A 507 -11.28 -23.07 -25.92
C GLU A 507 -10.78 -22.20 -24.73
N GLY A 508 -10.22 -21.01 -25.00
CA GLY A 508 -10.44 -19.84 -24.14
C GLY A 508 -9.34 -19.30 -23.20
N ILE A 509 -8.07 -19.72 -23.26
CA ILE A 509 -7.03 -19.07 -22.45
C ILE A 509 -6.64 -17.71 -23.05
N SER A 510 -7.18 -16.62 -22.48
CA SER A 510 -6.98 -15.24 -22.96
C SER A 510 -5.92 -14.43 -22.18
N ARG A 511 -5.14 -15.05 -21.29
CA ARG A 511 -4.16 -14.33 -20.45
C ARG A 511 -2.73 -14.80 -20.72
N ASN A 512 -1.80 -13.85 -20.74
CA ASN A 512 -0.37 -14.15 -20.65
C ASN A 512 -0.09 -14.81 -19.30
N PHE A 513 0.65 -15.92 -19.32
CA PHE A 513 1.12 -16.58 -18.12
C PHE A 513 2.57 -16.19 -17.90
N GLN A 514 2.81 -15.39 -16.88
CA GLN A 514 4.14 -15.10 -16.39
C GLN A 514 4.32 -15.86 -15.08
N MET A 515 5.23 -16.83 -15.06
CA MET A 515 5.60 -17.52 -13.85
C MET A 515 6.87 -16.86 -13.32
N ASP A 516 6.69 -15.91 -12.42
CA ASP A 516 7.80 -15.35 -11.66
C ASP A 516 8.09 -16.24 -10.45
N ARG A 517 9.36 -16.33 -10.05
CA ARG A 517 9.82 -17.08 -8.87
C ARG A 517 9.02 -16.79 -7.59
N TRP A 518 8.31 -15.66 -7.52
CA TRP A 518 7.55 -15.27 -6.33
C TRP A 518 6.13 -15.86 -6.26
N GLU A 519 5.58 -16.35 -7.37
CA GLU A 519 4.21 -16.90 -7.41
C GLU A 519 4.16 -18.43 -7.19
N LEU A 520 5.32 -19.09 -7.19
CA LEU A 520 5.44 -20.55 -6.99
C LEU A 520 5.71 -20.97 -5.53
N ASP A 521 5.99 -20.02 -4.64
CA ASP A 521 6.24 -20.25 -3.21
C ASP A 521 4.99 -19.93 -2.34
N TYR A 522 3.80 -19.95 -2.95
CA TYR A 522 2.47 -19.89 -2.33
C TYR A 522 1.61 -21.02 -2.89
#